data_AF-A0A2W4K6F1-F1
#
_entry.id   AF-A0A2W4K6F1-F1
#
_cell.length_a   1.000
_cell.length_b   1.000
_cell.length_c   1.000
_cell.angle_alpha   90.00
_cell.angle_beta   90.00
_cell.angle_gamma   90.00
#
_symmetry.space_group_name_H-M   'P 1'
#
loop_
_entity.id
_entity.type
_entity.pdbx_description
1 polymer ?
#
loop_
_entity_poly.entity_id
_entity_poly.type
_entity_poly.pdbx_seq_one_letter_code
_entity_poly.pdbx_strand_id
1 'polypeptide(L)'
;MQNGKHNPKTPQRKALHISLLVVQVVICVLFLTAGIMKLTRPVSEISKIFPWTGQVPEVFLRSIALIDIAGGIGILLPSITSIYPKLTVLAAFGCALLQVAAICFHAVRNELSSTPFNFVLLGLCVFVIWGRFRTIYGKTNTDW
;
A
#
# COMPACT_ATOMS: atom_id res chain seq x y z
N MET A 1 42.60 6.80 -27.03
CA MET A 1 41.32 7.02 -27.76
C MET A 1 40.18 6.53 -26.89
N GLN A 2 39.19 7.39 -26.68
CA GLN A 2 38.05 7.22 -25.78
C GLN A 2 37.15 6.04 -26.19
N ASN A 3 36.60 5.31 -25.21
CA ASN A 3 35.19 4.93 -25.31
C ASN A 3 34.59 4.79 -23.90
N GLY A 4 34.21 5.94 -23.34
CA GLY A 4 33.39 5.98 -22.13
C GLY A 4 32.05 5.34 -22.44
N LYS A 5 31.81 4.15 -21.87
CA LYS A 5 30.47 3.58 -21.77
C LYS A 5 29.66 4.48 -20.83
N HIS A 6 29.12 5.57 -21.35
CA HIS A 6 28.15 6.41 -20.66
C HIS A 6 26.91 5.53 -20.44
N ASN A 7 26.82 4.88 -19.28
CA ASN A 7 25.68 4.04 -18.94
C ASN A 7 24.47 4.94 -18.62
N PRO A 8 23.47 5.11 -19.50
CA PRO A 8 22.44 6.13 -19.35
C PRO A 8 21.37 5.76 -18.31
N LYS A 9 21.55 4.67 -17.55
CA LYS A 9 20.51 4.07 -16.70
C LYS A 9 20.38 4.70 -15.30
N THR A 10 21.25 5.65 -14.93
CA THR A 10 21.31 6.25 -13.58
C THR A 10 20.15 7.20 -13.25
N PRO A 11 19.67 8.10 -14.14
CA PRO A 11 18.55 9.01 -13.84
C PRO A 11 17.23 8.27 -13.66
N GLN A 12 16.96 7.28 -14.52
CA GLN A 12 15.71 6.51 -14.51
C GLN A 12 15.54 5.69 -13.22
N ARG A 13 16.62 5.11 -12.70
CA ARG A 13 16.60 4.39 -11.41
C ARG A 13 16.31 5.32 -10.23
N LYS A 14 16.88 6.52 -10.22
CA LYS A 14 16.61 7.52 -9.18
C LYS A 14 15.16 8.00 -9.23
N ALA A 15 14.65 8.32 -10.42
CA ALA A 15 13.26 8.73 -10.61
C ALA A 15 12.28 7.65 -10.09
N LEU A 16 12.45 6.39 -10.50
CA LEU A 16 11.61 5.28 -10.02
C LEU A 16 11.67 5.11 -8.50
N HIS A 17 12.86 5.24 -7.90
CA HIS A 17 13.02 5.14 -6.45
C HIS A 17 12.24 6.23 -5.71
N ILE A 18 12.34 7.49 -6.16
CA ILE A 18 11.60 8.62 -5.58
C ILE A 18 10.09 8.44 -5.79
N SER A 19 9.65 8.05 -6.98
CA SER A 19 8.23 7.78 -7.25
C SER A 19 7.67 6.69 -6.33
N LEU A 20 8.41 5.60 -6.10
CA LEU A 20 8.00 4.55 -5.17
C LEU A 20 7.90 5.08 -3.75
N LEU A 21 8.87 5.89 -3.31
CA LEU A 21 8.85 6.46 -1.96
C LEU A 21 7.65 7.40 -1.76
N VAL A 22 7.35 8.26 -2.73
CA VAL A 22 6.18 9.15 -2.69
C VAL A 22 4.89 8.33 -2.59
N VAL A 23 4.72 7.32 -3.44
CA VAL A 23 3.52 6.47 -3.40
C VAL A 23 3.41 5.73 -2.07
N GLN A 24 4.51 5.23 -1.51
CA GLN A 24 4.52 4.56 -0.21
C GLN A 24 4.13 5.50 0.94
N VAL A 25 4.59 6.75 0.91
CA VAL A 25 4.19 7.77 1.89
C VAL A 25 2.68 8.02 1.78
N VAL A 26 2.16 8.18 0.56
CA VAL A 26 0.72 8.36 0.32
C VAL A 26 -0.09 7.18 0.87
N ILE A 27 0.29 5.95 0.53
CA ILE A 27 -0.39 4.75 1.04
C ILE A 27 -0.31 4.71 2.57
N CYS A 28 0.86 4.95 3.14
CA CYS A 28 1.08 4.95 4.59
C CYS A 28 0.15 5.93 5.31
N VAL A 29 0.09 7.18 4.85
CA VAL A 29 -0.79 8.20 5.42
C VAL A 29 -2.26 7.78 5.32
N LEU A 30 -2.71 7.33 4.14
CA LEU A 30 -4.11 6.95 3.94
C LEU A 30 -4.52 5.78 4.83
N PHE A 31 -3.68 4.75 4.93
CA PHE A 31 -3.93 3.58 5.77
C PHE A 31 -3.87 3.92 7.27
N LEU A 32 -2.88 4.71 7.70
CA LEU A 32 -2.78 5.15 9.10
C LEU A 32 -3.98 6.00 9.50
N THR A 33 -4.36 6.99 8.69
CA THR A 33 -5.52 7.84 8.98
C THR A 33 -6.80 7.00 9.04
N ALA A 34 -7.03 6.13 8.06
CA ALA A 34 -8.20 5.26 8.05
C ALA A 34 -8.23 4.33 9.27
N GLY A 35 -7.11 3.66 9.57
CA GLY A 35 -7.00 2.76 10.71
C GLY A 35 -7.18 3.47 12.05
N ILE A 36 -6.53 4.62 12.27
CA ILE A 36 -6.68 5.42 13.49
C ILE A 36 -8.13 5.87 13.67
N MET A 37 -8.78 6.35 12.61
CA MET A 37 -10.20 6.74 12.67
C MET A 37 -11.09 5.54 13.04
N LYS A 38 -10.89 4.40 12.38
CA LYS A 38 -11.65 3.16 12.65
C LYS A 38 -11.33 2.54 14.01
N LEU A 39 -10.20 2.87 14.63
CA LEU A 39 -9.81 2.34 15.94
C LEU A 39 -10.31 3.21 17.10
N THR A 40 -10.30 4.53 16.93
CA THR A 40 -10.52 5.48 18.03
C THR A 40 -11.92 6.10 18.05
N ARG A 41 -12.60 6.20 16.90
CA ARG A 41 -13.92 6.82 16.85
C ARG A 41 -15.04 5.84 17.26
N PRO A 42 -16.12 6.33 17.91
CA PRO A 42 -17.33 5.54 18.13
C PRO A 42 -17.92 5.04 16.81
N VAL A 43 -18.51 3.83 16.83
CA VAL A 43 -19.14 3.22 15.64
C VAL A 43 -20.24 4.12 15.06
N SER A 44 -20.99 4.80 15.92
CA SER A 44 -22.07 5.73 15.54
C SER A 44 -21.58 6.99 14.82
N GLU A 45 -20.32 7.38 14.97
CA GLU A 45 -19.73 8.53 14.28
C GLU A 45 -19.08 8.12 12.97
N ILE A 46 -18.30 7.03 12.98
CA ILE A 46 -17.59 6.56 11.80
C ILE A 46 -18.54 6.01 10.74
N SER A 47 -19.71 5.48 11.14
CA SER A 47 -20.75 5.00 10.21
C SER A 47 -21.41 6.10 9.39
N LYS A 48 -21.36 7.35 9.85
CA LYS A 48 -21.83 8.51 9.07
C LYS A 48 -20.92 8.82 7.88
N ILE A 49 -19.65 8.42 7.98
CA ILE A 49 -18.62 8.62 6.94
C ILE A 49 -18.50 7.36 6.08
N PHE A 50 -18.48 6.20 6.74
CA PHE A 50 -18.32 4.88 6.13
C PHE A 50 -19.49 3.99 6.55
N PRO A 51 -20.62 4.00 5.83
CA PRO A 51 -21.85 3.31 6.23
C PRO A 51 -21.67 1.83 6.63
N TRP A 52 -20.79 1.11 5.94
CA TRP A 52 -20.50 -0.31 6.23
C TRP A 52 -20.01 -0.58 7.66
N THR A 53 -19.37 0.41 8.30
CA THR A 53 -18.78 0.24 9.64
C THR A 53 -19.85 0.05 10.72
N GLY A 54 -21.08 0.53 10.49
CA GLY A 54 -22.22 0.29 11.38
C GLY A 54 -22.99 -1.00 11.07
N GLN A 55 -22.58 -1.74 10.05
CA GLN A 55 -23.28 -2.92 9.52
C GLN A 55 -22.50 -4.22 9.79
N VAL A 56 -21.40 -4.14 10.52
CA VAL A 56 -20.51 -5.25 10.87
C VAL A 56 -20.27 -5.27 12.39
N PRO A 57 -19.90 -6.42 12.96
CA PRO A 57 -19.50 -6.48 14.37
C PRO A 57 -18.34 -5.52 14.66
N GLU A 58 -18.35 -4.88 15.83
CA GLU A 58 -17.30 -3.93 16.20
C GLU A 58 -15.92 -4.59 16.23
N VAL A 59 -15.82 -5.83 16.72
CA VAL A 59 -14.56 -6.59 16.74
C VAL A 59 -13.96 -6.68 15.33
N PHE A 60 -14.79 -6.96 14.32
CA PHE A 60 -14.33 -7.02 12.92
C PHE A 60 -13.81 -5.66 12.45
N LEU A 61 -14.55 -4.58 12.71
CA LEU A 61 -14.11 -3.22 12.40
C LEU A 61 -12.75 -2.88 13.02
N ARG A 62 -12.56 -3.18 14.31
CA ARG A 62 -11.30 -2.90 15.02
C ARG A 62 -10.15 -3.78 14.51
N SER A 63 -10.42 -5.03 14.14
CA SER A 63 -9.41 -5.89 13.49
C SER A 63 -8.95 -5.30 12.15
N ILE A 64 -9.87 -4.82 11.30
CA ILE A 64 -9.51 -4.14 10.05
C ILE A 64 -8.69 -2.88 10.34
N ALA A 65 -9.04 -2.12 11.38
CA ALA A 65 -8.29 -0.93 11.78
C ALA A 65 -6.83 -1.22 12.14
N LEU A 66 -6.58 -2.33 12.85
CA LEU A 66 -5.23 -2.78 13.19
C LEU A 66 -4.46 -3.23 11.93
N ILE A 67 -5.12 -3.95 11.02
CA ILE A 67 -4.54 -4.34 9.73
C ILE A 67 -4.16 -3.10 8.90
N ASP A 68 -5.03 -2.10 8.87
CA ASP A 68 -4.76 -0.84 8.15
C ASP A 68 -3.49 -0.17 8.70
N ILE A 69 -3.40 -0.03 10.02
CA ILE A 69 -2.23 0.58 10.68
C ILE A 69 -0.96 -0.21 10.39
N ALA A 70 -1.01 -1.54 10.55
CA ALA A 70 0.12 -2.42 10.29
C ALA A 70 0.58 -2.35 8.82
N GLY A 71 -0.36 -2.30 7.88
CA GLY A 71 -0.09 -2.14 6.45
C GLY A 71 0.59 -0.81 6.13
N GLY A 72 0.06 0.30 6.67
CA GLY A 72 0.64 1.63 6.47
C GLY A 72 2.08 1.72 6.97
N ILE A 73 2.34 1.28 8.20
CA ILE A 73 3.69 1.24 8.78
C ILE A 73 4.61 0.31 7.99
N GLY A 74 4.14 -0.91 7.70
CA GLY A 74 4.92 -1.95 7.03
C GLY A 74 5.33 -1.59 5.60
N ILE A 75 4.55 -0.77 4.89
CA ILE A 75 4.90 -0.30 3.56
C ILE A 75 6.06 0.71 3.60
N LEU A 76 6.02 1.66 4.53
CA LEU A 76 6.95 2.80 4.54
C LEU A 76 8.23 2.53 5.36
N LEU A 77 8.10 1.96 6.55
CA LEU A 77 9.20 1.85 7.51
C LEU A 77 10.42 1.08 6.96
N PRO A 78 10.28 -0.08 6.28
CA PRO A 78 11.42 -0.79 5.70
C PRO A 78 12.09 -0.01 4.55
N SER A 79 11.32 0.83 3.85
CA SER A 79 11.81 1.62 2.71
C SER A 79 12.65 2.82 3.15
N ILE A 80 12.36 3.43 4.30
CA ILE A 80 13.14 4.55 4.86
C ILE A 80 14.31 4.08 5.73
N THR A 81 14.16 2.95 6.44
CA THR A 81 15.22 2.41 7.32
C THR A 81 16.22 1.53 6.57
N SER A 82 15.89 1.10 5.35
CA SER A 82 16.65 0.10 4.58
C SER A 82 16.79 -1.27 5.29
N ILE A 83 15.97 -1.53 6.32
CA ILE A 83 15.95 -2.80 7.06
C ILE A 83 14.92 -3.72 6.42
N TYR A 84 15.33 -4.94 6.02
CA TYR A 84 14.48 -5.93 5.35
C TYR A 84 13.54 -5.37 4.25
N PRO A 85 14.04 -4.84 3.12
CA PRO A 85 13.22 -4.24 2.06
C PRO A 85 12.14 -5.15 1.45
N LYS A 86 12.26 -6.47 1.62
CA LYS A 86 11.24 -7.45 1.23
C LYS A 86 9.94 -7.27 2.03
N LEU A 87 10.00 -6.75 3.25
CA LEU A 87 8.83 -6.53 4.10
C LEU A 87 7.88 -5.48 3.50
N THR A 88 8.41 -4.45 2.83
CA THR A 88 7.60 -3.49 2.07
C THR A 88 6.76 -4.18 0.99
N VAL A 89 7.33 -5.17 0.27
CA VAL A 89 6.60 -5.90 -0.79
C VAL A 89 5.49 -6.74 -0.17
N LEU A 90 5.78 -7.40 0.95
CA LEU A 90 4.80 -8.20 1.68
C LEU A 90 3.66 -7.34 2.25
N ALA A 91 3.98 -6.17 2.82
CA ALA A 91 3.00 -5.23 3.32
C ALA A 91 2.12 -4.69 2.18
N ALA A 92 2.72 -4.30 1.05
CA ALA A 92 1.97 -3.86 -0.13
C ALA A 92 1.06 -4.96 -0.69
N PHE A 93 1.49 -6.22 -0.65
CA PHE A 93 0.67 -7.37 -1.02
C PHE A 93 -0.51 -7.57 -0.08
N GLY A 94 -0.29 -7.50 1.25
CA GLY A 94 -1.37 -7.57 2.25
C GLY A 94 -2.38 -6.44 2.09
N CYS A 95 -1.91 -5.20 1.86
CA CYS A 95 -2.77 -4.05 1.56
C CYS A 95 -3.58 -4.27 0.29
N ALA A 96 -2.98 -4.79 -0.79
CA ALA A 96 -3.68 -5.12 -2.02
C ALA A 96 -4.77 -6.16 -1.80
N LEU A 97 -4.47 -7.24 -1.06
CA LEU A 97 -5.46 -8.26 -0.70
C LEU A 97 -6.62 -7.67 0.10
N LEU A 98 -6.34 -6.76 1.04
CA LEU A 98 -7.38 -6.06 1.79
C LEU A 98 -8.29 -5.23 0.87
N GLN A 99 -7.73 -4.54 -0.12
CA GLN A 99 -8.54 -3.79 -1.09
C GLN A 99 -9.41 -4.71 -1.95
N VAL A 100 -8.88 -5.84 -2.40
CA VAL A 100 -9.68 -6.85 -3.13
C VAL A 100 -10.81 -7.39 -2.26
N ALA A 101 -10.53 -7.74 -1.01
CA ALA A 101 -11.55 -8.19 -0.06
C ALA A 101 -12.62 -7.12 0.18
N ALA A 102 -12.24 -5.84 0.32
CA ALA A 102 -13.17 -4.73 0.47
C ALA A 102 -14.06 -4.54 -0.79
N ILE A 103 -13.47 -4.64 -1.99
CA ILE A 103 -14.22 -4.58 -3.24
C ILE A 103 -15.24 -5.72 -3.31
N CYS A 104 -14.83 -6.96 -3.03
CA CYS A 104 -15.73 -8.11 -2.99
C CYS A 104 -16.84 -7.95 -1.94
N PHE A 105 -16.49 -7.44 -0.75
CA PHE A 105 -17.43 -7.16 0.33
C PHE A 105 -18.54 -6.20 -0.13
N HIS A 106 -18.19 -5.09 -0.76
CA HIS A 106 -19.17 -4.14 -1.29
C HIS A 106 -19.90 -4.68 -2.52
N ALA A 107 -19.24 -5.49 -3.36
CA ALA A 107 -19.86 -6.08 -4.55
C ALA A 107 -21.05 -6.99 -4.18
N VAL A 108 -20.86 -7.87 -3.19
CA VAL A 108 -21.92 -8.77 -2.70
C VAL A 108 -23.10 -8.00 -2.09
N ARG A 109 -22.89 -6.75 -1.67
CA ARG A 109 -23.90 -5.86 -1.10
C ARG A 109 -24.56 -4.93 -2.13
N ASN A 110 -24.18 -5.04 -3.42
CA ASN A 110 -24.58 -4.11 -4.48
C ASN A 110 -24.15 -2.65 -4.22
N GLU A 111 -23.04 -2.45 -3.51
CA GLU A 111 -22.50 -1.14 -3.13
C GLU A 111 -21.21 -0.79 -3.91
N LEU A 112 -21.06 -1.31 -5.14
CA LEU A 112 -19.84 -1.08 -5.94
C LEU A 112 -19.52 0.40 -6.16
N SER A 113 -20.54 1.27 -6.19
CA SER A 113 -20.37 2.73 -6.28
C SER A 113 -19.56 3.33 -5.12
N SER A 114 -19.43 2.62 -3.99
CA SER A 114 -18.65 3.04 -2.82
C SER A 114 -17.18 2.57 -2.86
N THR A 115 -16.78 1.82 -3.89
CA THR A 115 -15.43 1.24 -4.02
C THR A 115 -14.39 1.99 -4.88
N PRO A 116 -14.64 3.15 -5.53
CA PRO A 116 -13.62 3.82 -6.35
C PRO A 116 -12.28 4.04 -5.63
N PHE A 117 -12.33 4.44 -4.35
CA PHE A 117 -11.12 4.64 -3.55
C PHE A 117 -10.32 3.34 -3.32
N ASN A 118 -11.00 2.20 -3.16
CA ASN A 118 -10.35 0.90 -3.01
C ASN A 118 -9.58 0.51 -4.28
N PHE A 119 -10.15 0.77 -5.47
CA PHE A 119 -9.47 0.53 -6.74
C PHE A 119 -8.21 1.39 -6.91
N VAL A 120 -8.26 2.66 -6.50
CA VAL A 120 -7.08 3.55 -6.52
C VAL A 120 -6.00 3.00 -5.60
N LEU A 121 -6.34 2.68 -4.34
CA LEU A 121 -5.39 2.10 -3.39
C LEU A 121 -4.80 0.77 -3.88
N LEU A 122 -5.63 -0.09 -4.49
CA LEU A 122 -5.18 -1.35 -5.10
C LEU A 122 -4.14 -1.08 -6.19
N GLY A 123 -4.41 -0.13 -7.09
CA GLY A 123 -3.48 0.26 -8.15
C GLY A 123 -2.14 0.77 -7.58
N LEU A 124 -2.18 1.61 -6.54
CA LEU A 124 -0.97 2.09 -5.87
C LEU A 124 -0.18 0.95 -5.21
N CYS A 125 -0.86 0.01 -4.56
CA CYS A 125 -0.21 -1.16 -3.95
C CYS A 125 0.46 -2.04 -5.02
N VAL A 126 -0.23 -2.31 -6.13
CA VAL A 126 0.33 -3.08 -7.26
C VAL A 126 1.55 -2.39 -7.86
N PHE A 127 1.50 -1.05 -8.02
CA PHE A 127 2.64 -0.27 -8.48
C PHE A 127 3.86 -0.41 -7.54
N VAL A 128 3.64 -0.34 -6.22
CA VAL A 128 4.72 -0.53 -5.23
C VAL A 128 5.28 -1.94 -5.28
N ILE A 129 4.43 -2.97 -5.34
CA ILE A 129 4.85 -4.37 -5.45
C ILE A 129 5.75 -4.53 -6.67
N TRP A 130 5.27 -4.14 -7.85
CA TRP A 130 6.02 -4.25 -9.09
C TRP A 130 7.36 -3.50 -9.05
N GLY A 131 7.35 -2.23 -8.65
CA GLY A 131 8.55 -1.40 -8.67
C GLY A 131 9.61 -1.83 -7.66
N ARG A 132 9.19 -2.28 -6.47
CA ARG A 132 10.10 -2.81 -5.45
C ARG A 132 10.61 -4.20 -5.82
N PHE A 133 9.78 -5.06 -6.39
CA PHE A 133 10.22 -6.38 -6.89
C PHE A 133 11.30 -6.24 -7.96
N ARG A 134 11.12 -5.32 -8.93
CA ARG A 134 12.15 -5.01 -9.96
C ARG A 134 13.45 -4.49 -9.35
N THR A 135 13.37 -3.67 -8.30
CA THR A 135 14.55 -3.12 -7.63
C THR A 135 15.32 -4.16 -6.81
N ILE A 136 14.60 -5.07 -6.13
CA ILE A 136 15.18 -6.09 -5.24
C ILE A 136 15.70 -7.30 -6.03
N TYR A 137 14.90 -7.84 -6.95
CA TYR A 137 15.22 -9.08 -7.67
C TYR A 137 15.83 -8.86 -9.06
N GLY A 138 15.71 -7.67 -9.64
CA GLY A 138 16.38 -7.31 -10.90
C GLY A 138 17.90 -7.10 -10.79
N LYS A 139 18.52 -7.51 -9.67
CA LYS A 139 19.96 -7.47 -9.41
C LYS A 139 20.70 -8.77 -9.75
N THR A 140 20.06 -9.74 -10.41
CA THR A 140 20.68 -11.01 -10.76
C THR A 140 21.23 -11.02 -12.19
N ASN A 141 22.52 -11.35 -12.31
CA ASN A 141 23.36 -11.67 -13.49
C ASN A 141 23.95 -10.51 -14.32
N THR A 142 25.14 -10.04 -13.94
CA THR A 142 26.33 -9.84 -14.83
C THR A 142 27.59 -9.26 -14.11
N ASP A 143 27.57 -9.02 -12.80
CA ASP A 143 28.71 -8.38 -12.11
C ASP A 143 29.68 -9.42 -11.48
N TRP A 144 30.24 -10.32 -12.30
CA TRP A 144 31.48 -11.07 -11.98
C TRP A 144 32.62 -10.57 -12.85
#